data_AF-A0A536QMH8-F1
#
_entry.id   AF-A0A536QMH8-F1
#
_cell.length_a   1.000
_cell.length_b   1.000
_cell.length_c   1.000
_cell.angle_alpha   90.00
_cell.angle_beta   90.00
_cell.angle_gamma   90.00
#
_symmetry.space_group_name_H-M   'P 1'
#
loop_
_entity.id
_entity.type
_entity.pdbx_description
1 polymer ?
#
loop_
_entity_poly.entity_id
_entity_poly.type
_entity_poly.pdbx_seq_one_letter_code
_entity_poly.pdbx_strand_id
1 'polypeptide(L)'
;MPFTFTGTNACVDPPEGFAGNGNLHMIVSSNLSPSGMAQSHLQANLQGLRATAIISGKQYQVPDSSTVSFDIDYVDAAPFHFTWESMVQFIRAGEDATLMPGDDFFEHFRPRHLECERRRDGRRLHLRHALPVAVR
;
A
#
# COMPACT_ATOMS: atom_id res chain seq x y z
N MET A 1 -3.80 13.63 9.11
CA MET A 1 -4.08 14.88 8.35
C MET A 1 -4.85 14.56 7.07
N PRO A 2 -5.76 15.43 6.60
CA PRO A 2 -6.43 15.24 5.33
C PRO A 2 -5.40 15.06 4.21
N PHE A 3 -5.57 14.02 3.42
CA PHE A 3 -4.65 13.65 2.36
C PHE A 3 -5.44 13.22 1.13
N THR A 4 -5.09 13.81 -0.01
CA THR A 4 -5.60 13.38 -1.31
C THR A 4 -4.55 12.51 -1.96
N PHE A 5 -4.99 11.42 -2.56
CA PHE A 5 -4.10 10.46 -3.21
C PHE A 5 -4.66 10.06 -4.56
N THR A 6 -3.75 9.67 -5.45
CA THR A 6 -4.07 9.02 -6.70
C THR A 6 -3.24 7.75 -6.79
N GLY A 7 -3.76 6.77 -7.51
CA GLY A 7 -3.05 5.52 -7.72
C GLY A 7 -3.66 4.74 -8.88
N THR A 8 -3.15 3.54 -9.09
CA THR A 8 -3.66 2.63 -10.12
C THR A 8 -3.85 1.27 -9.49
N ASN A 9 -5.05 0.71 -9.63
CA ASN A 9 -5.32 -0.67 -9.27
C ASN A 9 -4.89 -1.52 -10.47
N ALA A 10 -3.72 -2.14 -10.36
CA ALA A 10 -3.16 -3.01 -11.38
C ALA A 10 -3.69 -4.45 -11.28
N CYS A 11 -4.47 -4.78 -10.24
CA CYS A 11 -5.10 -6.09 -10.07
C CYS A 11 -6.42 -6.25 -10.82
N VAL A 12 -6.88 -5.22 -11.53
CA VAL A 12 -8.00 -5.29 -12.48
C VAL A 12 -7.45 -5.21 -13.91
N ASP A 13 -8.09 -5.91 -14.84
CA ASP A 13 -7.74 -5.88 -16.26
C ASP A 13 -8.91 -5.31 -17.07
N PRO A 14 -8.77 -4.13 -17.70
CA PRO A 14 -7.58 -3.27 -17.72
C PRO A 14 -7.32 -2.56 -16.38
N PRO A 15 -6.06 -2.17 -16.06
CA PRO A 15 -5.74 -1.42 -14.86
C PRO A 15 -6.58 -0.14 -14.73
N GLU A 16 -7.13 0.11 -13.55
CA GLU A 16 -7.99 1.27 -13.29
C GLU A 16 -7.26 2.30 -12.43
N GLY A 17 -7.10 3.53 -12.96
CA GLY A 17 -6.66 4.67 -12.16
C GLY A 17 -7.74 5.10 -11.17
N PHE A 18 -7.36 5.51 -9.96
CA PHE A 18 -8.27 6.00 -8.93
C PHE A 18 -7.75 7.29 -8.29
N ALA A 19 -8.68 8.08 -7.77
CA ALA A 19 -8.40 9.27 -6.96
C ALA A 19 -9.28 9.24 -5.71
N GLY A 20 -8.74 9.66 -4.58
CA GLY A 20 -9.46 9.59 -3.32
C GLY A 20 -8.96 10.57 -2.28
N ASN A 21 -9.74 10.66 -1.20
CA ASN A 21 -9.44 11.46 -0.03
C ASN A 21 -9.52 10.58 1.22
N GLY A 22 -8.67 10.88 2.19
CA GLY A 22 -8.66 10.20 3.49
C GLY A 22 -7.81 10.93 4.50
N ASN A 23 -7.39 10.21 5.54
CA ASN A 23 -6.50 10.72 6.56
C ASN A 23 -5.19 9.93 6.57
N LEU A 24 -4.07 10.63 6.43
CA LEU A 24 -2.75 10.08 6.64
C LEU A 24 -2.36 10.20 8.11
N HIS A 25 -2.02 9.06 8.72
CA HIS A 25 -1.44 8.95 10.04
C HIS A 25 -0.02 8.39 9.90
N MET A 26 0.98 9.14 10.34
CA MET A 26 2.38 8.74 10.24
C MET A 26 3.00 8.65 11.63
N ILE A 27 3.74 7.57 11.86
CA ILE A 27 4.60 7.39 13.02
C ILE A 27 6.02 7.34 12.49
N VAL A 28 6.88 8.21 13.00
CA VAL A 28 8.31 8.19 12.74
C VAL A 28 8.99 7.96 14.07
N SER A 29 9.81 6.92 14.15
CA SER A 29 10.61 6.61 15.33
C SER A 29 12.04 6.39 14.92
N SER A 30 12.97 6.94 15.69
CA SER A 30 14.39 6.71 15.49
C SER A 30 15.02 6.24 16.79
N ASN A 31 15.98 5.34 16.69
CA ASN A 31 16.73 4.80 17.80
C ASN A 31 18.23 4.91 17.49
N LEU A 32 19.02 5.31 18.47
CA LEU A 32 20.47 5.32 18.38
C LEU A 32 21.01 4.43 19.50
N SER A 33 21.68 3.34 19.13
CA SER A 33 22.30 2.43 20.09
C SER A 33 23.58 3.05 20.67
N PRO A 34 24.01 2.63 21.88
CA PRO A 34 25.32 2.99 22.43
C PRO A 34 26.51 2.54 21.56
N SER A 35 26.31 1.55 20.67
CA SER A 35 27.30 1.08 19.71
C SER A 35 27.40 1.92 18.44
N GLY A 36 26.56 2.97 18.30
CA GLY A 36 26.56 3.86 17.13
C GLY A 36 25.61 3.44 16.01
N MET A 37 24.80 2.39 16.17
CA MET A 37 23.81 2.01 15.18
C MET A 37 22.59 2.93 15.25
N ALA A 38 22.22 3.52 14.12
CA ALA A 38 21.03 4.34 13.98
C ALA A 38 19.94 3.57 13.22
N GLN A 39 18.80 3.35 13.86
CA GLN A 39 17.61 2.78 13.25
C GLN A 39 16.57 3.87 13.07
N SER A 40 15.93 3.92 11.91
CA SER A 40 14.79 4.78 11.61
C SER A 40 13.65 3.95 11.07
N HIS A 41 12.48 4.12 11.66
CA HIS A 41 11.26 3.41 11.28
C HIS A 41 10.17 4.43 10.98
N LEU A 42 9.55 4.29 9.83
CA LEU A 42 8.43 5.08 9.36
C LEU A 42 7.25 4.14 9.10
N GLN A 43 6.15 4.38 9.79
CA GLN A 43 4.89 3.71 9.56
C GLN A 43 3.88 4.73 9.09
N ALA A 44 3.30 4.52 7.91
CA ALA A 44 2.25 5.33 7.34
C ALA A 44 0.97 4.50 7.24
N ASN A 45 -0.12 5.01 7.81
CA ASN A 45 -1.43 4.39 7.73
C ASN A 45 -2.43 5.38 7.14
N LEU A 46 -3.15 4.93 6.13
CA LEU A 46 -4.17 5.66 5.43
C LEU A 46 -5.54 5.21 5.96
N GLN A 47 -6.22 6.09 6.70
CA GLN A 47 -7.48 5.81 7.39
C GLN A 47 -8.68 6.48 6.73
N GLY A 48 -9.79 5.75 6.64
CA GLY A 48 -11.08 6.27 6.15
C GLY A 48 -11.07 6.68 4.68
N LEU A 49 -10.19 6.08 3.87
CA LEU A 49 -10.08 6.44 2.47
C LEU A 49 -11.28 5.99 1.68
N ARG A 50 -11.75 6.92 0.84
CA ARG A 50 -12.68 6.64 -0.24
C ARG A 50 -12.02 7.06 -1.53
N ALA A 51 -11.94 6.12 -2.47
CA ALA A 51 -11.41 6.34 -3.80
C ALA A 51 -12.50 6.07 -4.86
N THR A 52 -12.40 6.78 -5.97
CA THR A 52 -13.26 6.56 -7.13
C THR A 52 -12.38 6.27 -8.34
N ALA A 53 -12.69 5.21 -9.08
CA ALA A 53 -12.03 4.94 -10.35
C ALA A 53 -12.36 6.04 -11.36
N ILE A 54 -11.31 6.59 -11.97
CA ILE A 54 -11.38 7.79 -12.81
C ILE A 54 -12.23 7.54 -14.06
N ILE A 55 -12.12 6.34 -14.65
CA ILE A 55 -12.82 6.01 -15.91
C ILE A 55 -14.19 5.39 -15.62
N SER A 56 -14.24 4.43 -14.72
CA SER A 56 -15.44 3.60 -14.52
C SER A 56 -16.39 4.14 -13.44
N GLY A 57 -16.01 5.18 -12.70
CA GLY A 57 -16.83 5.80 -11.65
C GLY A 57 -17.05 4.91 -10.42
N LYS A 58 -16.45 3.71 -10.41
CA LYS A 58 -16.59 2.74 -9.33
C LYS A 58 -15.98 3.25 -8.03
N GLN A 59 -16.71 3.10 -6.93
CA GLN A 59 -16.23 3.49 -5.61
C GLN A 59 -15.47 2.35 -4.94
N TYR A 60 -14.43 2.73 -4.20
CA TYR A 60 -13.58 1.82 -3.43
C TYR A 60 -13.33 2.39 -2.04
N GLN A 61 -13.34 1.52 -1.04
CA GLN A 61 -12.70 1.80 0.26
C GLN A 61 -11.28 1.28 0.22
N VAL A 62 -10.34 2.10 0.68
CA VAL A 62 -8.89 1.81 0.59
C VAL A 62 -8.25 1.83 1.98
N PRO A 63 -8.43 0.78 2.80
CA PRO A 63 -7.60 0.62 3.99
C PRO A 63 -6.17 0.32 3.52
N ASP A 64 -5.32 1.34 3.47
CA ASP A 64 -3.93 1.21 3.04
C ASP A 64 -2.99 1.39 4.24
N SER A 65 -1.93 0.58 4.25
CA SER A 65 -0.87 0.64 5.24
C SER A 65 0.47 0.40 4.57
N SER A 66 1.39 1.33 4.79
CA SER A 66 2.76 1.27 4.28
C SER A 66 3.73 1.37 5.45
N THR A 67 4.73 0.50 5.47
CA THR A 67 5.76 0.47 6.51
C THR A 67 7.13 0.48 5.84
N VAL A 68 8.00 1.38 6.29
CA VAL A 68 9.34 1.58 5.78
C VAL A 68 10.31 1.57 6.95
N SER A 69 11.35 0.73 6.91
CA SER A 69 12.40 0.72 7.94
C SER A 69 13.78 0.84 7.31
N PHE A 70 14.62 1.64 7.95
CA PHE A 70 16.00 1.93 7.59
C PHE A 70 16.90 1.61 8.79
N ASP A 71 17.96 0.84 8.58
CA ASP A 71 19.00 0.62 9.58
C ASP A 71 20.35 1.07 9.00
N ILE A 72 21.03 1.96 9.74
CA ILE A 72 22.34 2.51 9.42
C ILE A 72 23.31 2.12 10.53
N ASP A 73 24.34 1.37 10.19
CA ASP A 73 25.48 1.16 11.07
C ASP A 73 26.56 2.21 10.74
N TYR A 74 26.97 3.02 11.72
CA TYR A 74 28.02 4.05 11.54
C TYR A 74 29.42 3.53 11.85
N VAL A 75 29.56 2.39 12.53
CA VAL A 75 30.87 1.80 12.90
C VAL A 75 31.38 0.79 11.86
N ASP A 76 30.52 0.33 10.96
CA ASP A 76 30.84 -0.45 9.77
C ASP A 76 30.46 0.35 8.51
N ALA A 77 31.37 0.47 7.53
CA ALA A 77 31.12 1.14 6.26
C ALA A 77 30.25 0.32 5.26
N ALA A 78 29.56 -0.73 5.72
CA ALA A 78 28.61 -1.55 4.94
C ALA A 78 27.52 -2.19 5.84
N PRO A 79 26.34 -2.58 5.30
CA PRO A 79 25.49 -1.89 4.32
C PRO A 79 24.26 -1.27 5.00
N PHE A 80 23.80 -0.15 4.45
CA PHE A 80 22.48 0.42 4.70
C PHE A 80 21.40 -0.64 4.45
N HIS A 81 20.70 -1.09 5.49
CA HIS A 81 19.57 -2.00 5.35
C HIS A 81 18.29 -1.19 5.11
N PHE A 82 17.66 -1.43 3.97
CA PHE A 82 16.39 -0.81 3.59
C PHE A 82 15.34 -1.90 3.40
N THR A 83 14.26 -1.81 4.18
CA THR A 83 13.08 -2.63 4.01
C THR A 83 11.88 -1.73 3.74
N TRP A 84 11.09 -2.11 2.73
CA TRP A 84 9.85 -1.44 2.42
C TRP A 84 8.80 -2.51 2.10
N GLU A 85 7.72 -2.46 2.85
CA GLU A 85 6.51 -3.24 2.61
C GLU A 85 5.32 -2.27 2.51
N SER A 86 4.58 -2.37 1.43
CA SER A 86 3.31 -1.63 1.28
C SER A 86 2.22 -2.61 0.88
N MET A 87 1.09 -2.53 1.57
CA MET A 87 -0.08 -3.35 1.30
C MET A 87 -1.26 -2.42 1.10
N VAL A 88 -1.73 -2.37 -0.14
CA VAL A 88 -2.92 -1.61 -0.53
C VAL A 88 -4.07 -2.58 -0.73
N GLN A 89 -5.15 -2.40 0.02
CA GLN A 89 -6.39 -3.15 -0.20
C GLN A 89 -7.42 -2.24 -0.85
N PHE A 90 -8.09 -2.73 -1.90
CA PHE A 90 -9.22 -2.10 -2.55
C PHE A 90 -10.47 -2.93 -2.31
N ILE A 91 -11.45 -2.36 -1.63
CA ILE A 91 -12.75 -2.98 -1.41
C ILE A 91 -13.77 -2.23 -2.25
N ARG A 92 -14.40 -2.90 -3.23
CA ARG A 92 -15.44 -2.26 -4.04
C ARG A 92 -16.65 -1.92 -3.16
N ALA A 93 -17.13 -0.68 -3.29
CA ALA A 93 -18.35 -0.21 -2.65
C ALA A 93 -19.45 -0.02 -3.69
N GLY A 94 -20.69 -0.34 -3.31
CA GLY A 94 -21.89 -0.01 -4.06
C GLY A 94 -22.19 1.48 -4.06
N GLU A 95 -23.18 1.89 -4.85
CA GLU A 95 -23.58 3.29 -4.98
C GLU A 95 -24.06 3.91 -3.66
N ASP A 96 -24.56 3.08 -2.75
CA ASP A 96 -24.99 3.41 -1.39
C ASP A 96 -23.87 3.27 -0.33
N ALA A 97 -22.62 3.10 -0.77
CA ALA A 97 -21.44 2.80 0.05
C ALA A 97 -21.51 1.45 0.80
N THR A 98 -22.43 0.54 0.43
CA THR A 98 -22.40 -0.83 0.94
C THR A 98 -21.17 -1.56 0.43
N LEU A 99 -20.51 -2.30 1.31
CA LEU A 99 -19.37 -3.14 0.93
C LEU A 99 -19.89 -4.31 0.09
N MET A 100 -19.41 -4.43 -1.15
CA MET A 100 -19.78 -5.55 -2.01
C MET A 100 -18.96 -6.78 -1.61
N PRO A 101 -19.59 -7.85 -1.11
CA PRO A 101 -18.86 -9.03 -0.66
C PRO A 101 -18.14 -9.71 -1.84
N GLY A 102 -16.85 -9.99 -1.67
CA GLY A 102 -16.07 -10.81 -2.61
C GLY A 102 -15.50 -10.07 -3.82
N ASP A 103 -15.36 -8.73 -3.74
CA ASP A 103 -14.62 -7.96 -4.73
C ASP A 103 -13.52 -7.11 -4.08
N ASP A 104 -12.72 -7.80 -3.27
CA ASP A 104 -11.56 -7.25 -2.59
C ASP A 104 -10.30 -7.56 -3.38
N PHE A 105 -9.51 -6.52 -3.66
CA PHE A 105 -8.22 -6.63 -4.34
C PHE A 105 -7.12 -6.24 -3.35
N PHE A 106 -6.03 -6.97 -3.38
CA PHE A 106 -4.86 -6.75 -2.53
C PHE A 106 -3.65 -6.61 -3.44
N GLU A 107 -2.96 -5.49 -3.28
CA GLU A 107 -1.68 -5.21 -3.89
C GLU A 107 -0.61 -5.26 -2.81
N HIS A 108 0.32 -6.19 -2.95
CA HIS A 108 1.45 -6.29 -2.05
C HIS A 108 2.72 -5.86 -2.79
N PHE A 109 3.22 -4.68 -2.44
CA PHE A 109 4.44 -4.11 -2.99
C PHE A 109 5.62 -4.50 -2.13
N ARG A 110 6.55 -5.21 -2.75
CA ARG A 110 7.88 -5.50 -2.22
C ARG A 110 8.92 -4.90 -3.16
N PRO A 111 10.18 -4.72 -2.74
CA PRO A 111 11.22 -4.03 -3.50
C PRO A 111 11.46 -4.50 -4.95
N ARG A 112 10.93 -5.67 -5.35
CA ARG A 112 11.00 -6.20 -6.72
C ARG A 112 9.75 -6.96 -7.18
N HIS A 113 8.65 -6.89 -6.43
CA HIS A 113 7.46 -7.69 -6.73
C HIS A 113 6.20 -6.93 -6.36
N LEU A 114 5.29 -6.82 -7.32
CA LEU A 114 3.89 -6.58 -7.07
C LEU A 114 3.18 -7.93 -7.09
N GLU A 115 2.57 -8.32 -5.98
CA GLU A 115 1.69 -9.47 -5.91
C GLU A 115 0.25 -8.99 -5.88
N CYS A 116 -0.54 -9.43 -6.86
CA CYS A 116 -1.98 -9.18 -6.92
C CYS A 116 -2.76 -10.39 -6.41
N GLU A 117 -3.65 -10.14 -5.46
CA GLU A 117 -4.60 -11.11 -4.95
C GLU A 117 -6.00 -10.55 -5.06
N ARG A 118 -6.95 -11.36 -5.50
CA ARG A 118 -8.37 -11.07 -5.39
C ARG A 118 -9.00 -12.06 -4.43
N ARG A 119 -9.78 -11.57 -3.47
CA ARG A 119 -10.65 -12.43 -2.66
C ARG A 119 -12.06 -12.34 -3.16
N ARG A 120 -12.57 -13.48 -3.63
CA ARG A 120 -13.96 -13.65 -4.04
C ARG A 120 -14.57 -14.78 -3.23
N ASP A 121 -15.63 -14.46 -2.49
CA ASP A 121 -16.41 -15.44 -1.71
C ASP A 121 -15.53 -16.28 -0.76
N GLY A 122 -14.64 -15.61 -0.02
CA GLY A 122 -13.70 -16.25 0.91
C GLY A 122 -12.54 -17.03 0.27
N ARG A 123 -12.49 -17.14 -1.07
CA ARG A 123 -11.40 -17.84 -1.78
C ARG A 123 -10.33 -16.86 -2.26
N ARG A 124 -9.07 -17.25 -2.03
CA ARG A 124 -7.87 -16.55 -2.49
C ARG A 124 -7.62 -16.88 -3.96
N LEU A 125 -7.74 -15.89 -4.84
CA LEU A 125 -7.36 -16.01 -6.24
C LEU A 125 -6.05 -15.24 -6.45
N HIS A 126 -4.96 -15.96 -6.68
CA HIS A 126 -3.71 -15.35 -7.11
C HIS A 126 -3.85 -14.88 -8.55
N LEU A 127 -3.89 -13.56 -8.73
CA LEU A 127 -3.86 -12.94 -10.04
C LEU A 127 -2.39 -12.84 -10.44
N ARG A 128 -1.95 -13.71 -11.35
CA ARG A 128 -0.55 -13.73 -11.82
C ARG A 128 -0.27 -12.52 -12.72
N HIS A 129 -0.06 -11.36 -12.13
CA HIS A 129 0.54 -10.20 -12.78
C HIS A 129 1.65 -9.65 -11.89
N ALA A 130 2.84 -10.24 -12.02
CA ALA A 130 4.07 -9.63 -11.51
C ALA A 130 4.45 -8.51 -12.48
N LEU A 131 3.84 -7.34 -12.31
CA LEU A 131 4.30 -6.15 -13.02
C LEU A 131 5.57 -5.65 -12.31
N PRO A 132 6.68 -5.39 -13.03
CA PRO A 132 7.84 -4.78 -12.43
C PRO A 132 7.45 -3.38 -11.94
N VAL A 133 7.57 -3.15 -10.64
CA VAL A 133 7.38 -1.83 -10.05
C VAL A 133 8.56 -0.98 -10.50
N ALA A 134 8.31 -0.03 -11.41
CA ALA A 134 9.31 0.94 -11.80
C ALA A 134 9.52 1.92 -10.63
N VAL A 135 10.61 1.73 -9.90
CA VAL A 135 11.13 2.74 -8.97
C VAL A 135 11.58 3.92 -9.83
N ARG A 136 10.86 5.05 -9.76
CA ARG A 136 11.31 6.34 -10.30
C ARG A 136 11.81 7.21 -9.16
#